data_AF-A0A926HAV6-F1
#
_entry.id   AF-A0A926HAV6-F1
#
_cell.length_a   1.000
_cell.length_b   1.000
_cell.length_c   1.000
_cell.angle_alpha   90.00
_cell.angle_beta   90.00
_cell.angle_gamma   90.00
#
_symmetry.space_group_name_H-M   'P 1'
#
loop_
_entity.id
_entity.type
_entity.pdbx_description
1 polymer ?
#
loop_
_entity_poly.entity_id
_entity_poly.type
_entity_poly.pdbx_seq_one_letter_code
_entity_poly.pdbx_strand_id
1 'polypeptide(L)'
;MRELTLSQPFPIHDLRMPLAAVQAGLSVLQSSAADRLREDDRRLFENGRRNTERLRVLIDDLLAFNQHEAGTFDLDHEPLAIRAVVHATVSAVSPLLEERGKTVEFDFDDWIAAL
;
A
#
# COMPACT_ATOMS: atom_id res chain seq x y z
N MET A 1 9.74 7.04 -41.63
CA MET A 1 9.12 7.53 -40.39
C MET A 1 8.79 6.27 -39.57
N ARG A 2 9.67 5.88 -38.66
CA ARG A 2 9.54 4.61 -37.90
C ARG A 2 8.55 4.84 -36.75
N GLU A 3 7.52 4.02 -36.71
CA GLU A 3 6.57 3.92 -35.62
C GLU A 3 7.32 3.58 -34.33
N LEU A 4 7.22 4.48 -33.35
CA LEU A 4 7.64 4.24 -31.97
C LEU A 4 6.55 3.40 -31.31
N THR A 5 6.71 2.07 -31.37
CA THR A 5 6.03 1.16 -30.45
C THR A 5 6.57 1.42 -29.04
N LEU A 6 5.92 2.33 -28.31
CA LEU A 6 6.10 2.52 -26.87
C LEU A 6 5.55 1.27 -26.15
N SER A 7 6.34 0.20 -26.08
CA SER A 7 5.95 -1.05 -25.41
C SER A 7 6.98 -1.49 -24.36
N GLN A 8 7.56 -0.54 -23.62
CA GLN A 8 8.35 -0.86 -22.43
C GLN A 8 7.82 -0.04 -21.26
N PRO A 9 7.15 -0.64 -20.26
CA PRO A 9 6.67 0.10 -19.09
C PRO A 9 7.88 0.62 -18.30
N PHE A 10 7.78 1.87 -17.86
CA PHE A 10 8.83 2.69 -17.23
C PHE A 10 9.66 2.01 -16.12
N PRO A 11 10.94 2.41 -15.89
CA PRO A 11 11.88 1.92 -14.87
C PRO A 11 11.46 2.05 -13.40
N ILE A 12 10.22 2.47 -13.12
CA ILE A 12 9.67 2.63 -11.77
C ILE A 12 9.44 1.26 -11.11
N HIS A 13 9.18 0.20 -11.88
CA HIS A 13 9.04 -1.16 -11.35
C HIS A 13 10.35 -1.67 -10.71
N ASP A 14 11.49 -1.22 -11.25
CA ASP A 14 12.82 -1.53 -10.71
C ASP A 14 13.12 -0.80 -9.40
N LEU A 15 12.34 0.22 -9.02
CA LEU A 15 12.51 0.94 -7.75
C LEU A 15 11.94 0.18 -6.54
N ARG A 16 11.08 -0.83 -6.77
CA ARG A 16 10.51 -1.65 -5.68
C ARG A 16 11.58 -2.45 -4.95
N MET A 17 12.49 -3.08 -5.69
CA MET A 17 13.57 -3.88 -5.09
C MET A 17 14.52 -3.08 -4.19
N PRO A 18 15.13 -1.97 -4.64
CA PRO A 18 16.01 -1.17 -3.77
C PRO A 18 15.25 -0.57 -2.60
N LEU A 19 13.97 -0.20 -2.77
CA LEU A 19 13.16 0.28 -1.65
C LEU A 19 12.86 -0.81 -0.61
N ALA A 20 12.50 -2.02 -1.06
CA ALA A 20 12.28 -3.16 -0.18
C ALA A 20 13.55 -3.50 0.61
N ALA A 21 14.73 -3.41 -0.02
CA ALA A 21 16.01 -3.60 0.67
C ALA A 21 16.24 -2.56 1.77
N VAL A 22 15.93 -1.28 1.52
CA VAL A 22 16.01 -0.22 2.54
C VAL A 22 15.02 -0.49 3.68
N GLN A 23 13.77 -0.86 3.37
CA GLN A 23 12.77 -1.19 4.39
C GLN A 23 13.17 -2.39 5.25
N ALA A 24 13.74 -3.43 4.65
CA ALA A 24 14.26 -4.58 5.37
C ALA A 24 15.41 -4.19 6.32
N GLY A 25 16.36 -3.39 5.83
CA GLY A 25 17.46 -2.86 6.65
C GLY A 25 16.96 -2.04 7.85
N LEU A 26 16.00 -1.14 7.63
CA LEU A 26 15.39 -0.36 8.70
C LEU A 26 14.63 -1.25 9.69
N SER A 27 13.92 -2.28 9.22
CA SER A 27 13.19 -3.22 10.09
C SER A 27 14.13 -4.04 10.97
N VAL A 28 15.27 -4.50 10.43
CA VAL A 28 16.32 -5.19 11.19
C VAL A 28 16.95 -4.27 12.23
N LEU A 29 17.23 -3.01 11.87
CA LEU A 29 17.74 -2.02 12.83
C LEU A 29 16.73 -1.73 13.93
N GLN A 30 15.43 -1.66 13.59
CA GLN A 30 14.38 -1.48 14.57
C GLN A 30 14.32 -2.62 15.58
N SER A 31 14.41 -3.88 15.12
CA SER A 31 14.35 -5.04 16.02
C SER A 31 15.63 -5.27 16.82
N SER A 32 16.80 -4.87 16.29
CA SER A 32 18.11 -5.17 16.91
C SER A 32 18.71 -4.03 17.74
N ALA A 33 18.32 -2.77 17.47
CA ALA A 33 19.01 -1.61 18.01
C ALA A 33 18.12 -0.45 18.47
N ALA A 34 16.80 -0.48 18.26
CA ALA A 34 15.92 0.65 18.57
C ALA A 34 16.04 1.14 20.02
N ASP A 35 16.08 0.20 20.99
CA ASP A 35 16.16 0.52 22.42
C ASP A 35 17.52 1.07 22.87
N ARG A 36 18.52 0.99 21.98
CA ARG A 36 19.90 1.45 22.23
C ARG A 36 20.16 2.83 21.61
N LEU A 37 19.21 3.38 20.87
CA LEU A 37 19.31 4.69 20.25
C LEU A 37 19.15 5.79 21.31
N ARG A 38 19.95 6.85 21.20
CA ARG A 38 19.70 8.09 21.93
C ARG A 38 18.45 8.76 21.38
N GLU A 39 17.83 9.65 22.15
CA GLU A 39 16.55 10.26 21.77
C GLU A 39 16.61 10.96 20.40
N ASP A 40 17.66 11.72 20.12
CA ASP A 40 17.84 12.41 18.83
C ASP A 40 18.01 11.42 17.66
N ASP A 41 18.77 10.34 17.88
CA ASP A 41 18.98 9.28 16.90
C ASP A 41 17.68 8.50 16.63
N ARG A 42 16.87 8.28 17.67
CA ARG A 42 15.55 7.63 17.60
C ARG A 42 14.58 8.45 16.76
N ARG A 43 14.56 9.78 16.96
CA ARG A 43 13.73 10.69 16.14
C ARG A 43 14.18 10.70 14.68
N LEU A 44 15.49 10.73 14.42
CA LEU A 44 16.02 10.66 13.05
C LEU A 44 15.68 9.32 12.38
N PHE A 45 15.83 8.21 13.10
CA PHE A 45 15.49 6.88 12.63
C PHE A 45 14.01 6.75 12.27
N GLU A 46 13.12 7.20 13.15
CA GLU A 46 11.67 7.15 12.92
C GLU A 46 11.25 8.05 11.73
N ASN A 47 11.91 9.20 11.56
CA ASN A 47 11.73 10.05 10.39
C ASN A 47 12.15 9.33 9.10
N GLY A 48 13.29 8.64 9.11
CA GLY A 48 13.76 7.85 7.98
C GLY A 48 12.75 6.77 7.60
N ARG A 49 12.31 5.98 8.59
CA ARG A 49 11.31 4.92 8.43
C ARG A 49 10.00 5.43 7.84
N ARG A 50 9.46 6.53 8.37
CA ARG A 50 8.23 7.16 7.85
C ARG A 50 8.39 7.64 6.41
N ASN A 51 9.53 8.22 6.05
CA ASN A 51 9.77 8.69 4.68
C ASN A 51 9.93 7.54 3.69
N THR A 52 10.61 6.45 4.08
CA THR A 52 10.72 5.23 3.26
C THR A 52 9.34 4.62 3.00
N GLU A 53 8.48 4.54 4.02
CA GLU A 53 7.11 4.04 3.84
C GLU A 53 6.28 4.94 2.93
N ARG A 54 6.38 6.27 3.12
CA ARG A 54 5.71 7.23 2.24
C ARG A 54 6.18 7.10 0.78
N LEU A 55 7.47 6.87 0.56
CA LEU A 55 8.01 6.66 -0.78
C LEU A 55 7.48 5.36 -1.42
N ARG A 56 7.28 4.30 -0.62
CA ARG A 56 6.66 3.07 -1.10
C ARG A 56 5.27 3.31 -1.66
N VAL A 57 4.43 3.99 -0.88
CA VAL A 57 3.06 4.33 -1.29
C VAL A 57 3.07 5.14 -2.59
N LEU A 58 3.92 6.17 -2.70
CA LEU A 58 4.02 6.98 -3.92
C LEU A 58 4.47 6.18 -5.15
N ILE A 59 5.39 5.23 -4.98
CA ILE A 59 5.84 4.35 -6.07
C ILE A 59 4.73 3.38 -6.47
N ASP A 60 4.02 2.80 -5.50
CA ASP A 60 2.89 1.91 -5.76
C ASP A 60 1.76 2.63 -6.50
N ASP A 61 1.41 3.86 -6.08
CA ASP A 61 0.42 4.70 -6.75
C ASP A 61 0.83 5.04 -8.19
N LEU A 62 2.11 5.37 -8.40
CA LEU A 62 2.64 5.67 -9.72
C LEU A 62 2.65 4.44 -10.64
N LEU A 63 2.93 3.24 -10.09
CA LEU A 63 2.83 1.99 -10.84
C LEU A 63 1.38 1.65 -11.18
N ALA A 64 0.44 1.88 -10.27
CA ALA A 64 -0.98 1.69 -10.54
C ALA A 64 -1.44 2.65 -11.65
N PHE A 65 -1.06 3.93 -11.57
CA PHE A 65 -1.38 4.93 -12.59
C PHE A 65 -0.83 4.55 -13.99
N ASN A 66 0.41 4.09 -14.08
CA ASN A 66 0.98 3.66 -15.36
C ASN A 66 0.29 2.41 -15.94
N GLN A 67 -0.13 1.47 -15.09
CA GLN A 67 -0.93 0.31 -15.54
C GLN A 67 -2.31 0.73 -16.05
N HIS A 68 -2.93 1.76 -15.45
CA HIS A 68 -4.19 2.34 -15.92
C HIS A 68 -4.05 3.00 -17.30
N GLU A 69 -3.05 3.87 -17.50
CA GLU A 69 -2.83 4.58 -18.78
C GLU A 69 -2.44 3.62 -19.93
N ALA A 70 -1.80 2.50 -19.61
CA ALA A 70 -1.42 1.49 -20.60
C ALA A 70 -2.58 0.55 -21.03
N GLY A 71 -3.78 0.71 -20.45
CA GLY A 71 -4.95 -0.12 -20.78
C GLY A 71 -4.80 -1.61 -20.44
N THR A 72 -3.79 -1.99 -19.65
CA THR A 72 -3.39 -3.38 -19.39
C THR A 72 -3.94 -3.92 -18.06
N PHE A 73 -5.13 -3.49 -17.67
CA PHE A 73 -5.80 -4.09 -16.51
C PHE A 73 -6.61 -5.31 -16.98
N ASP A 74 -5.98 -6.47 -16.92
CA ASP A 74 -6.67 -7.74 -17.12
C ASP A 74 -7.43 -8.04 -15.81
N LEU A 75 -8.73 -7.73 -15.79
CA LEU A 75 -9.59 -8.01 -14.65
C LEU A 75 -9.95 -9.49 -14.66
N ASP A 76 -9.40 -10.22 -13.69
CA ASP A 76 -9.82 -11.60 -13.45
C ASP A 76 -11.14 -11.57 -12.66
N HIS A 77 -12.24 -11.81 -13.37
CA HIS A 77 -13.58 -11.78 -12.81
C HIS A 77 -13.90 -13.12 -12.15
N GLU A 78 -13.89 -13.15 -10.82
CA GLU A 78 -14.31 -14.29 -10.01
C GLU A 78 -15.47 -13.95 -9.07
N PRO A 79 -16.31 -14.94 -8.67
CA PRO A 79 -17.30 -14.74 -7.62
C PRO A 79 -16.64 -14.24 -6.33
N LEU A 80 -17.10 -13.07 -5.84
CA LEU A 80 -16.54 -12.40 -4.68
C LEU A 80 -17.62 -12.09 -3.65
N ALA A 81 -17.41 -12.52 -2.41
CA ALA A 81 -18.30 -12.20 -1.30
C ALA A 81 -18.08 -10.74 -0.85
N ILE A 82 -18.88 -9.81 -1.39
CA ILE A 82 -18.78 -8.37 -1.11
C ILE A 82 -18.79 -8.09 0.41
N ARG A 83 -19.60 -8.82 1.16
CA ARG A 83 -19.68 -8.68 2.63
C ARG A 83 -18.34 -8.96 3.32
N ALA A 84 -17.60 -9.98 2.86
CA ALA A 84 -16.30 -10.33 3.41
C ALA A 84 -15.26 -9.21 3.15
N VAL A 85 -15.28 -8.64 1.95
CA VAL A 85 -14.41 -7.52 1.57
C VAL A 85 -14.70 -6.31 2.46
N VAL A 86 -15.97 -5.92 2.58
CA VAL A 86 -16.37 -4.78 3.42
C VAL A 86 -15.94 -4.99 4.88
N HIS A 87 -16.18 -6.17 5.46
CA HIS A 87 -15.74 -6.46 6.83
C HIS A 87 -14.23 -6.41 7.00
N ALA A 88 -13.46 -6.95 6.04
CA ALA A 88 -12.00 -6.89 6.08
C ALA A 88 -11.50 -5.43 6.02
N THR A 89 -12.09 -4.62 5.13
CA THR A 89 -11.76 -3.20 5.02
C THR A 89 -12.04 -2.44 6.31
N VAL A 90 -13.22 -2.66 6.91
CA VAL A 90 -13.60 -2.03 8.19
C VAL A 90 -12.63 -2.40 9.28
N SER A 91 -12.33 -3.69 9.40
CA SER A 91 -11.40 -4.19 10.42
C SER A 91 -10.01 -3.54 10.28
N ALA A 92 -9.57 -3.30 9.04
CA ALA A 92 -8.31 -2.61 8.77
C ALA A 92 -8.32 -1.12 9.19
N VAL A 93 -9.48 -0.47 9.17
CA VAL A 93 -9.62 0.96 9.52
C VAL A 93 -10.21 1.20 10.92
N SER A 94 -10.69 0.17 11.61
CA SER A 94 -11.27 0.26 12.97
C SER A 94 -10.38 1.01 13.96
N PRO A 95 -9.05 0.79 14.02
CA PRO A 95 -8.19 1.54 14.95
C PRO A 95 -8.25 3.06 14.72
N LEU A 96 -8.36 3.48 13.45
CA LEU A 96 -8.46 4.89 13.07
C LEU A 96 -9.84 5.49 13.38
N LEU A 97 -10.90 4.68 13.27
CA LEU A 97 -12.26 5.06 13.63
C LEU A 97 -12.38 5.24 15.14
N GLU A 98 -11.81 4.32 15.93
CA GLU A 98 -11.75 4.40 17.39
C GLU A 98 -10.97 5.61 17.87
N GLU A 99 -9.78 5.87 17.31
CA GLU A 99 -8.97 7.06 17.63
C GLU A 99 -9.77 8.37 17.43
N ARG A 100 -10.66 8.39 16.43
CA ARG A 100 -11.47 9.56 16.09
C ARG A 100 -12.89 9.53 16.66
N GLY A 101 -13.23 8.53 17.48
CA GLY A 101 -14.57 8.36 18.03
C GLY A 101 -15.67 8.29 16.96
N LYS A 102 -15.38 7.69 15.81
CA LYS A 102 -16.33 7.54 14.70
C LYS A 102 -16.83 6.11 14.59
N THR A 103 -18.03 5.95 14.05
CA THR A 103 -18.67 4.65 13.81
C THR A 103 -19.04 4.55 12.33
N VAL A 104 -19.03 3.32 11.81
CA VAL A 104 -19.43 3.03 10.43
C VAL A 104 -20.47 1.92 10.46
N GLU A 105 -21.58 2.16 9.76
CA GLU A 105 -22.67 1.20 9.59
C GLU A 105 -22.73 0.80 8.11
N PHE A 106 -23.12 -0.46 7.86
CA PHE A 106 -23.29 -0.99 6.51
C PHE A 106 -24.70 -1.50 6.34
N ASP A 107 -25.33 -1.02 5.29
CA ASP A 107 -26.58 -1.53 4.79
C ASP A 107 -26.31 -2.28 3.48
N PHE A 108 -26.81 -3.49 3.38
CA PHE A 108 -26.64 -4.34 2.20
C PHE A 108 -28.02 -4.70 1.67
N ASP A 109 -28.25 -4.42 0.40
CA ASP A 109 -29.43 -4.92 -0.29
C ASP A 109 -29.46 -6.45 -0.30
N ASP A 110 -30.67 -7.02 -0.31
CA ASP A 110 -30.92 -8.46 -0.22
C ASP A 110 -30.19 -9.29 -1.30
N TRP A 111 -29.91 -8.71 -2.48
CA TRP A 111 -29.19 -9.40 -3.56
C TRP A 111 -27.70 -9.60 -3.27
N ILE A 112 -27.11 -8.83 -2.34
CA ILE A 112 -25.74 -9.00 -1.86
C ILE A 112 -25.68 -10.01 -0.70
N ALA A 113 -26.81 -10.24 -0.01
CA ALA A 113 -26.87 -11.19 1.10
C ALA A 113 -26.89 -12.67 0.66
N ALA A 114 -27.18 -12.94 -0.63
CA ALA A 114 -27.40 -14.29 -1.17
C ALA A 114 -26.17 -14.93 -1.85
N LEU A 115 -25.01 -14.24 -1.83
CA LEU A 115 -23.71 -14.70 -2.35
C LEU A 115 -22.71 -14.90 -1.20
#